data_AF-A0A925I4Z3-F1
#
_entry.id   AF-A0A925I4Z3-F1
#
_cell.length_a   1.000
_cell.length_b   1.000
_cell.length_c   1.000
_cell.angle_alpha   90.00
_cell.angle_beta   90.00
_cell.angle_gamma   90.00
#
_symmetry.space_group_name_H-M   'P 1'
#
loop_
_entity.id
_entity.type
_entity.pdbx_description
1 polymer ?
#
loop_
_entity_poly.entity_id
_entity_poly.type
_entity_poly.pdbx_seq_one_letter_code
_entity_poly.pdbx_strand_id
1 'polypeptide(L)'
;PVNLALALALGAALPSAPVVGGAMLVGFFAYGVSLTLFVLALRHLGAARSGAYFSIAPFFGALLALLMGEPLTLPLAAAAALMAFGIWLHLTEHHAHAHTHEALAHEHAHAHDAHHQHRHDDGADVAPGARHSHPHVHTGLTHTHAHFPDSHHRHTHD
;
A
#
# COMPACT_ATOMS: atom_id res chain seq x y z
N PRO A 1 -3.11 28.25 -0.99
CA PRO A 1 -2.99 29.67 -0.56
C PRO A 1 -2.90 30.64 -1.75
N VAL A 2 -2.08 30.35 -2.76
CA VAL A 2 -1.90 31.21 -3.95
C VAL A 2 -3.21 31.40 -4.73
N ASN A 3 -3.94 30.33 -5.04
CA ASN A 3 -5.22 30.42 -5.77
C ASN A 3 -6.29 31.23 -5.01
N LEU A 4 -6.34 31.10 -3.67
CA LEU A 4 -7.25 31.88 -2.84
C LEU A 4 -6.88 33.36 -2.85
N ALA A 5 -5.59 33.68 -2.73
CA ALA A 5 -5.09 35.06 -2.79
C ALA A 5 -5.36 35.70 -4.16
N LEU A 6 -5.14 34.96 -5.25
CA LEU A 6 -5.46 35.41 -6.61
C LEU A 6 -6.97 35.65 -6.79
N ALA A 7 -7.81 34.74 -6.30
CA ALA A 7 -9.27 34.90 -6.38
C ALA A 7 -9.75 36.16 -5.63
N LEU A 8 -9.23 36.40 -4.42
CA LEU A 8 -9.54 37.60 -3.65
C LEU A 8 -9.00 38.87 -4.32
N ALA A 9 -7.79 38.83 -4.89
CA ALA A 9 -7.21 39.94 -5.65
C ALA A 9 -8.02 40.28 -6.92
N LEU A 10 -8.64 39.26 -7.54
CA LEU A 10 -9.56 39.41 -8.67
C LEU A 10 -11.00 39.79 -8.24
N GLY A 11 -11.24 40.04 -6.94
CA GLY A 11 -12.52 40.52 -6.42
C GLY A 11 -13.54 39.43 -6.03
N ALA A 12 -13.12 38.17 -5.90
CA ALA A 12 -14.00 37.11 -5.41
C ALA A 12 -14.40 37.36 -3.94
N ALA A 13 -15.66 37.11 -3.61
CA ALA A 13 -16.15 37.18 -2.23
C ALA A 13 -15.94 35.85 -1.50
N LEU A 14 -15.84 35.92 -0.17
CA LEU A 14 -15.83 34.70 0.65
C LEU A 14 -17.20 34.01 0.59
N PRO A 15 -17.24 32.66 0.53
CA PRO A 15 -18.49 31.92 0.60
C PRO A 15 -19.20 32.13 1.93
N SER A 16 -20.51 31.86 1.97
CA SER A 16 -21.28 31.88 3.21
C SER A 16 -20.77 30.82 4.19
N ALA A 17 -20.98 31.05 5.50
CA ALA A 17 -20.52 30.14 6.55
C ALA A 17 -20.96 28.66 6.37
N PRO A 18 -22.20 28.36 5.90
CA PRO A 18 -22.59 26.97 5.61
C PRO A 18 -21.77 26.33 4.50
N VAL A 19 -21.42 27.08 3.45
CA VAL A 19 -20.60 26.56 2.34
C VAL A 19 -19.17 26.28 2.81
N VAL A 20 -18.60 27.17 3.62
CA VAL A 20 -17.29 26.96 4.24
C VAL A 20 -17.32 25.72 5.15
N GLY A 21 -18.33 25.59 6.00
CA GLY A 21 -18.51 24.42 6.87
C GLY A 21 -18.64 23.11 6.09
N GLY A 22 -19.41 23.11 5.01
CA GLY A 22 -19.54 21.97 4.10
C GLY A 22 -18.20 21.60 3.44
N ALA A 23 -17.47 22.58 2.91
CA ALA A 23 -16.15 22.36 2.32
C ALA A 23 -15.13 21.82 3.33
N MET A 24 -15.15 22.32 4.57
CA MET A 24 -14.32 21.81 5.66
C MET A 24 -14.66 20.37 6.02
N LEU A 25 -15.96 20.03 6.08
CA LEU A 25 -16.41 18.66 6.35
C LEU A 25 -15.96 17.68 5.26
N VAL A 26 -16.13 18.08 3.99
CA VAL A 26 -15.63 17.31 2.85
C VAL A 26 -14.12 17.14 2.94
N GLY A 27 -13.36 18.21 3.21
CA GLY A 27 -11.91 18.14 3.39
C GLY A 27 -11.48 17.25 4.55
N PHE A 28 -12.20 17.30 5.68
CA PHE A 28 -11.95 16.44 6.85
C PHE A 28 -12.05 14.96 6.49
N PHE A 29 -13.10 14.54 5.78
CA PHE A 29 -13.25 13.14 5.39
C PHE A 29 -12.31 12.76 4.23
N ALA A 30 -12.25 13.57 3.18
CA ALA A 30 -11.52 13.27 1.95
C ALA A 30 -10.00 13.33 2.11
N TYR A 31 -9.48 14.25 2.93
CA TYR A 31 -8.04 14.36 3.19
C TYR A 31 -7.67 13.91 4.60
N GLY A 32 -8.40 14.30 5.65
CA GLY A 32 -8.03 13.95 7.02
C GLY A 32 -8.19 12.46 7.31
N VAL A 33 -9.44 12.00 7.38
CA VAL A 33 -9.79 10.62 7.71
C VAL A 33 -9.24 9.66 6.66
N SER A 34 -9.51 9.92 5.38
CA SER A 34 -9.07 9.06 4.27
C SER A 34 -7.55 8.86 4.23
N LEU A 35 -6.73 9.92 4.30
CA LEU A 35 -5.26 9.76 4.27
C LEU A 35 -4.74 9.07 5.52
N THR A 36 -5.32 9.34 6.69
CA THR A 36 -4.93 8.65 7.94
C THR A 36 -5.18 7.16 7.81
N LEU A 37 -6.35 6.76 7.32
CA LEU A 37 -6.68 5.36 7.08
C LEU A 37 -5.79 4.75 5.99
N PHE A 38 -5.46 5.49 4.93
CA PHE A 38 -4.54 5.05 3.88
C PHE A 38 -3.14 4.79 4.45
N VAL A 39 -2.58 5.69 5.26
CA VAL A 39 -1.28 5.51 5.91
C VAL A 39 -1.29 4.33 6.88
N LEU A 40 -2.37 4.15 7.64
CA LEU A 40 -2.55 2.96 8.48
C LEU A 40 -2.61 1.68 7.63
N ALA A 41 -3.32 1.71 6.50
CA ALA A 41 -3.36 0.59 5.57
C ALA A 41 -1.97 0.28 5.01
N LEU A 42 -1.18 1.28 4.62
CA LEU A 42 0.21 1.07 4.18
C LEU A 42 1.02 0.31 5.22
N ARG A 43 0.84 0.63 6.51
CA ARG A 43 1.53 -0.04 7.62
C ARG A 43 1.06 -1.48 7.85
N HIS A 44 -0.24 -1.75 7.77
CA HIS A 44 -0.80 -3.04 8.17
C HIS A 44 -1.03 -4.01 7.01
N LEU A 45 -1.35 -3.49 5.82
CA LEU A 45 -1.63 -4.27 4.61
C LEU A 45 -0.45 -4.27 3.63
N GLY A 46 0.47 -3.32 3.74
CA GLY A 46 1.57 -3.14 2.80
C GLY A 46 1.18 -2.30 1.58
N ALA A 47 2.18 -1.77 0.87
CA ALA A 47 2.00 -0.80 -0.20
C ALA A 47 1.14 -1.31 -1.37
N ALA A 48 1.42 -2.51 -1.87
CA ALA A 48 0.73 -3.09 -3.02
C ALA A 48 -0.79 -3.26 -2.76
N ARG A 49 -1.17 -3.92 -1.66
CA ARG A 49 -2.57 -4.14 -1.30
C ARG A 49 -3.32 -2.83 -1.00
N SER A 50 -2.68 -1.93 -0.27
CA SER A 50 -3.27 -0.63 0.05
C SER A 50 -3.50 0.21 -1.20
N GLY A 51 -2.54 0.23 -2.12
CA GLY A 51 -2.65 0.88 -3.42
C GLY A 51 -3.79 0.29 -4.26
N ALA A 52 -3.86 -1.04 -4.38
CA ALA A 52 -4.94 -1.72 -5.10
C ALA A 52 -6.33 -1.38 -4.52
N TYR A 53 -6.50 -1.40 -3.20
CA TYR A 53 -7.77 -1.02 -2.56
C TYR A 53 -8.08 0.46 -2.71
N PHE A 54 -7.09 1.34 -2.57
CA PHE A 54 -7.32 2.79 -2.75
C PHE A 54 -7.68 3.14 -4.21
N SER A 55 -7.19 2.35 -5.17
CA SER A 55 -7.44 2.54 -6.61
C SER A 55 -8.90 2.30 -7.03
N ILE A 56 -9.75 1.77 -6.15
CA ILE A 56 -11.19 1.63 -6.41
C ILE A 56 -11.97 2.94 -6.16
N ALA A 57 -11.35 3.96 -5.54
CA ALA A 57 -12.01 5.23 -5.21
C ALA A 57 -12.71 5.92 -6.40
N PRO A 58 -12.13 5.95 -7.63
CA PRO A 58 -12.79 6.54 -8.79
C PRO A 58 -14.14 5.89 -9.13
N PHE A 59 -14.33 4.60 -8.83
CA PHE A 59 -15.60 3.90 -9.09
C PHE A 59 -16.71 4.36 -8.15
N PHE A 60 -16.39 4.62 -6.89
CA PHE A 60 -17.35 5.21 -5.95
C PHE A 60 -17.76 6.62 -6.37
N GLY A 61 -16.80 7.43 -6.86
CA GLY A 61 -17.10 8.75 -7.41
C GLY A 61 -18.03 8.68 -8.62
N ALA A 62 -17.73 7.81 -9.58
CA ALA A 62 -18.56 7.59 -10.76
C ALA A 62 -19.95 7.05 -10.40
N LEU A 63 -20.04 6.11 -9.46
CA LEU A 63 -21.32 5.60 -8.98
C LEU A 63 -22.16 6.69 -8.32
N LEU A 64 -21.55 7.51 -7.45
CA LEU A 64 -22.24 8.62 -6.80
C LEU A 64 -22.73 9.66 -7.82
N ALA A 65 -21.90 10.00 -8.81
CA ALA A 65 -22.27 10.86 -9.93
C ALA A 65 -23.53 10.37 -10.66
N LEU A 66 -23.56 9.09 -11.05
CA LEU A 66 -24.72 8.48 -11.69
C LEU A 66 -25.96 8.50 -10.78
N LEU A 67 -25.80 8.22 -9.48
CA LEU A 67 -26.89 8.27 -8.49
C LEU A 67 -27.42 9.69 -8.29
N MET A 68 -26.58 10.71 -8.45
CA MET A 68 -26.97 12.12 -8.43
C MET A 68 -27.63 12.59 -9.75
N GLY A 69 -27.76 11.70 -10.73
CA GLY A 69 -28.47 11.96 -11.99
C GLY A 69 -27.57 12.40 -13.14
N GLU A 70 -26.24 12.30 -13.01
CA GLU A 70 -25.38 12.51 -14.18
C GLU A 70 -25.65 11.44 -15.25
N PRO A 71 -25.79 11.84 -16.53
CA PRO A 71 -26.07 10.90 -17.60
C PRO A 71 -24.89 9.97 -17.84
N LEU A 72 -25.18 8.68 -18.05
CA LEU A 72 -24.18 7.73 -18.49
C LEU A 72 -23.78 8.04 -19.94
N THR A 73 -22.65 8.70 -20.11
CA THR A 73 -22.12 9.06 -21.43
C THR A 73 -21.19 7.96 -21.97
N LEU A 74 -21.04 7.91 -23.30
CA LEU A 74 -20.08 6.99 -23.93
C LEU A 74 -18.64 7.17 -23.42
N PRO A 75 -18.11 8.40 -23.23
CA PRO A 75 -16.81 8.62 -22.60
C PRO A 75 -16.72 8.05 -21.18
N LEU A 76 -17.77 8.22 -20.36
CA LEU A 76 -17.79 7.67 -19.00
C LEU A 76 -17.77 6.14 -19.01
N ALA A 77 -18.55 5.52 -19.90
CA ALA A 77 -18.56 4.07 -20.07
C ALA A 77 -17.19 3.54 -20.56
N ALA A 78 -16.55 4.23 -21.51
CA ALA A 78 -15.22 3.88 -22.00
C ALA A 78 -14.16 4.01 -20.91
N ALA A 79 -14.20 5.08 -20.12
CA ALA A 79 -13.30 5.28 -18.98
C ALA A 79 -13.48 4.17 -17.94
N ALA A 80 -14.73 3.82 -17.59
CA ALA A 80 -15.03 2.73 -16.67
C ALA A 80 -14.48 1.39 -17.17
N ALA A 81 -14.61 1.10 -18.47
CA ALA A 81 -14.07 -0.12 -19.09
C ALA A 81 -12.54 -0.18 -19.03
N LEU A 82 -11.85 0.92 -19.35
CA LEU A 82 -10.38 1.00 -19.28
C LEU A 82 -9.88 0.85 -17.84
N MET A 83 -10.55 1.48 -16.87
CA MET A 83 -10.19 1.32 -15.45
C MET A 83 -10.41 -0.12 -14.98
N ALA A 84 -11.53 -0.75 -15.33
CA ALA A 84 -11.80 -2.16 -15.00
C ALA A 84 -10.75 -3.10 -15.62
N PHE A 85 -10.34 -2.83 -16.86
CA PHE A 85 -9.26 -3.56 -17.51
C PHE A 85 -7.92 -3.38 -16.80
N GLY A 86 -7.58 -2.15 -16.39
CA GLY A 86 -6.37 -1.88 -15.58
C GLY A 86 -6.37 -2.62 -14.24
N ILE A 87 -7.50 -2.65 -13.54
CA ILE A 87 -7.66 -3.45 -12.30
C ILE A 87 -7.46 -4.93 -12.59
N TRP A 88 -8.08 -5.45 -13.65
CA TRP A 88 -7.95 -6.84 -14.02
C TRP A 88 -6.49 -7.22 -14.30
N LEU A 89 -5.76 -6.40 -15.07
CA LEU A 89 -4.32 -6.61 -15.29
C LEU A 89 -3.54 -6.62 -13.98
N HIS A 90 -3.78 -5.64 -13.09
CA HIS A 90 -3.06 -5.53 -11.83
C HIS A 90 -3.35 -6.70 -10.85
N LEU A 91 -4.58 -7.21 -10.86
CA LEU A 91 -4.97 -8.36 -10.01
C LEU A 91 -4.51 -9.71 -10.57
N THR A 92 -4.24 -9.80 -11.88
CA THR A 92 -3.80 -11.04 -12.54
C THR A 92 -2.28 -11.12 -12.73
N GLU A 93 -1.57 -10.06 -12.36
CA GLU A 93 -0.11 -9.98 -12.32
C GLU A 93 0.44 -11.01 -11.33
N HIS A 94 1.21 -11.97 -11.84
CA HIS A 94 2.00 -12.89 -11.02
C HIS A 94 3.48 -12.59 -11.24
N HIS A 95 4.15 -12.03 -10.23
CA HIS A 95 5.59 -11.83 -10.23
C HIS A 95 6.26 -12.77 -9.23
N ALA A 96 6.93 -13.79 -9.78
CA ALA A 96 7.85 -14.66 -9.06
C ALA A 96 9.17 -14.66 -9.83
N HIS A 97 10.24 -14.26 -9.14
CA HIS A 97 11.59 -14.27 -9.69
C HIS A 97 12.49 -15.06 -8.77
N ALA A 98 13.39 -15.82 -9.38
CA ALA A 98 14.51 -16.37 -8.65
C ALA A 98 15.38 -15.21 -8.16
N HIS A 99 15.65 -15.17 -6.87
CA HIS A 99 16.57 -14.21 -6.29
C HIS A 99 17.47 -14.93 -5.30
N THR A 100 18.63 -14.32 -5.06
CA THR A 100 19.66 -14.84 -4.16
C THR A 100 19.82 -13.88 -2.99
N HIS A 101 19.63 -14.39 -1.78
CA HIS A 101 20.07 -13.70 -0.58
C HIS A 101 21.57 -13.94 -0.44
N GLU A 102 22.37 -12.88 -0.33
CA GLU A 102 23.78 -13.02 0.02
C GLU A 102 23.94 -13.41 1.49
N ALA A 103 25.10 -13.94 1.84
CA ALA A 103 25.37 -14.30 3.23
C ALA A 103 25.37 -13.04 4.11
N LEU A 104 24.49 -13.00 5.11
CA LEU A 104 24.33 -11.87 6.02
C LEU A 104 24.38 -12.36 7.47
N ALA A 105 25.20 -11.67 8.28
CA ALA A 105 25.24 -11.86 9.72
C ALA A 105 24.33 -10.83 10.38
N HIS A 106 23.37 -11.28 11.20
CA HIS A 106 22.46 -10.40 11.94
C HIS A 106 21.98 -11.04 13.24
N GLU A 107 21.17 -10.31 14.00
CA GLU A 107 20.52 -10.79 15.20
C GLU A 107 19.03 -10.38 15.18
N HIS A 108 18.15 -11.37 15.25
CA HIS A 108 16.71 -11.17 15.41
C HIS A 108 16.05 -12.40 16.01
N ALA A 109 14.82 -12.21 16.50
CA ALA A 109 13.99 -13.31 16.99
C ALA A 109 13.47 -14.19 15.85
N HIS A 110 13.84 -15.46 15.83
CA HIS A 110 13.45 -16.43 14.81
C HIS A 110 13.09 -17.79 15.43
N ALA A 111 12.48 -18.65 14.62
CA ALA A 111 12.34 -20.08 14.87
C ALA A 111 13.00 -20.84 13.71
N HIS A 112 13.42 -22.08 13.93
CA HIS A 112 14.06 -22.87 12.87
C HIS A 112 13.05 -23.22 11.78
N ASP A 113 13.30 -22.74 10.56
CA ASP A 113 12.52 -22.98 9.34
C ASP A 113 13.46 -23.27 8.16
N ALA A 114 12.98 -23.16 6.91
CA ALA A 114 13.82 -23.34 5.73
C ALA A 114 14.98 -22.32 5.63
N HIS A 115 14.80 -21.14 6.21
CA HIS A 115 15.74 -20.02 6.17
C HIS A 115 16.70 -20.00 7.37
N HIS A 116 16.26 -20.54 8.51
CA HIS A 116 16.97 -20.50 9.78
C HIS A 116 17.43 -21.90 10.18
N GLN A 117 18.37 -22.45 9.40
CA GLN A 117 19.00 -23.74 9.67
C GLN A 117 20.44 -23.53 10.14
N HIS A 118 20.63 -23.45 11.46
CA HIS A 118 21.97 -23.43 12.08
C HIS A 118 21.99 -24.26 13.35
N ARG A 119 23.20 -24.68 13.72
CA ARG A 119 23.47 -25.27 15.02
C ARG A 119 23.74 -24.16 16.03
N HIS A 120 23.26 -24.37 17.25
CA HIS A 120 23.71 -23.61 18.42
C HIS A 120 25.04 -24.18 18.90
N ASP A 121 26.07 -23.34 19.03
CA ASP A 121 27.43 -23.75 19.41
C ASP A 121 27.49 -24.26 20.86
N ASP A 122 26.56 -23.81 21.69
CA ASP A 122 26.43 -24.05 23.12
C ASP A 122 25.53 -25.25 23.46
N GLY A 123 25.06 -26.01 22.46
CA GLY A 123 24.26 -27.22 22.68
C GLY A 123 22.90 -26.95 23.32
N ALA A 124 22.43 -25.70 23.28
CA ALA A 124 21.11 -25.33 23.76
C ALA A 124 20.03 -25.98 22.88
N ASP A 125 19.38 -27.01 23.43
CA ASP A 125 18.20 -27.63 22.81
C ASP A 125 17.03 -26.65 22.87
N VAL A 126 16.91 -25.83 21.83
CA VAL A 126 15.71 -25.04 21.61
C VAL A 126 14.57 -25.99 21.24
N ALA A 127 13.49 -25.97 22.03
CA ALA A 127 12.31 -26.77 21.74
C ALA A 127 11.80 -26.49 20.30
N PRO A 128 11.35 -27.51 19.54
CA PRO A 128 10.87 -27.33 18.17
C PRO A 128 9.79 -26.24 18.09
N GLY A 129 10.03 -25.25 17.23
CA GLY A 129 9.13 -24.10 17.03
C GLY A 129 9.25 -22.97 18.06
N ALA A 130 10.10 -23.08 19.08
CA ALA A 130 10.33 -22.00 20.03
C ALA A 130 11.15 -20.86 19.40
N ARG A 131 10.70 -19.62 19.65
CA ARG A 131 11.37 -18.42 19.17
C ARG A 131 12.56 -18.07 20.06
N HIS A 132 13.68 -17.69 19.45
CA HIS A 132 14.90 -17.28 20.13
C HIS A 132 15.64 -16.20 19.32
N SER A 133 16.56 -15.48 19.95
CA SER A 133 17.37 -14.43 19.33
C SER A 133 18.82 -14.59 19.75
N HIS A 134 19.70 -14.56 18.76
CA HIS A 134 21.16 -14.45 18.94
C HIS A 134 21.77 -14.07 17.58
N PRO A 135 23.02 -13.59 17.57
CA PRO A 135 23.78 -13.43 16.36
C PRO A 135 23.87 -14.76 15.59
N HIS A 136 23.47 -14.75 14.33
CA HIS A 136 23.59 -15.90 13.43
C HIS A 136 23.86 -15.42 12.00
N VAL A 137 24.33 -16.35 11.17
CA VAL A 137 24.66 -16.09 9.77
C VAL A 137 23.69 -16.89 8.90
N HIS A 138 22.96 -16.21 8.02
CA HIS A 138 22.30 -16.91 6.92
C HIS A 138 23.33 -17.20 5.84
N THR A 139 23.42 -18.46 5.43
CA THR A 139 24.15 -18.82 4.22
C THR A 139 23.40 -18.31 2.99
N GLY A 140 24.13 -17.93 1.94
CA GLY A 140 23.48 -17.47 0.72
C GLY A 140 22.53 -18.52 0.15
N LEU A 141 21.32 -18.10 -0.21
CA LEU A 141 20.24 -18.99 -0.66
C LEU A 141 19.54 -18.40 -1.87
N THR A 142 19.50 -19.17 -2.96
CA THR A 142 18.69 -18.86 -4.14
C THR A 142 17.36 -19.59 -4.03
N HIS A 143 16.27 -18.84 -4.11
CA HIS A 143 14.93 -19.41 -4.15
C HIS A 143 13.97 -18.58 -5.00
N THR A 144 12.81 -19.16 -5.29
CA THR A 144 11.74 -18.50 -6.06
C THR A 144 10.47 -18.55 -5.23
N HIS A 145 9.89 -17.38 -4.98
CA HIS A 145 8.58 -17.24 -4.40
C HIS A 145 7.91 -15.98 -4.94
N ALA A 146 6.60 -15.86 -4.76
CA ALA A 146 5.86 -14.66 -5.18
C ALA A 146 6.34 -13.46 -4.35
N HIS A 147 6.72 -12.36 -5.02
CA HIS A 147 7.17 -11.15 -4.33
C HIS A 147 6.02 -10.58 -3.49
N PHE A 148 6.15 -10.63 -2.17
CA PHE A 148 5.29 -9.88 -1.27
C PHE A 148 6.07 -8.66 -0.76
N PRO A 149 5.40 -7.52 -0.52
CA PRO A 149 6.03 -6.42 0.17
C PRO A 149 6.17 -6.83 1.63
N ASP A 150 7.29 -7.48 1.94
CA ASP A 150 7.71 -7.67 3.31
C ASP A 150 8.88 -6.75 3.63
N SER A 151 9.04 -6.47 4.92
CA SER A 151 10.10 -5.63 5.44
C SER A 151 11.44 -6.37 5.53
N HIS A 152 11.44 -7.68 5.27
CA HIS A 152 12.58 -8.58 5.49
C HIS A 152 13.34 -8.88 4.18
N HIS A 153 12.76 -8.56 3.02
CA HIS A 153 13.36 -8.67 1.69
C HIS A 153 13.61 -7.27 1.11
N ARG A 154 14.73 -6.64 1.49
CA ARG A 154 15.24 -5.45 0.80
C ARG A 154 16.23 -5.90 -0.27
N HIS A 155 15.85 -5.77 -1.54
CA HIS A 155 16.77 -6.01 -2.65
C HIS A 155 17.53 -4.73 -3.00
N THR A 156 18.84 -4.85 -3.19
CA THR A 156 19.61 -3.90 -3.99
C THR A 156 19.30 -4.19 -5.46
N HIS A 157 18.78 -3.20 -6.17
CA HIS A 157 18.64 -3.26 -7.62
C HIS A 157 19.88 -2.61 -8.24
N ASP A 158 20.50 -3.30 -9.21
CA ASP A 158 21.48 -2.71 -10.12
C ASP A 158 20.79 -1.92 -11.25
#